data_AF-A0A1C4WU36-F1
#
_entry.id   AF-A0A1C4WU36-F1
#
_cell.length_a   1.000
_cell.length_b   1.000
_cell.length_c   1.000
_cell.angle_alpha   90.00
_cell.angle_beta   90.00
_cell.angle_gamma   90.00
#
_symmetry.space_group_name_H-M   'P 1'
#
loop_
_entity.id
_entity.type
_entity.pdbx_description
1 polymer ?
#
loop_
_entity_poly.entity_id
_entity_poly.type
_entity_poly.pdbx_seq_one_letter_code
_entity_poly.pdbx_strand_id
1 'polypeptide(L)'
;MVSRRVAALLLEMAARRWPVDVRDDLRREWAAEVHVLAENGRRTKMLGFAASLAVSRAGTPVVDRSALHRRARRTAAALLLSPIACVGIVLGSAYLPFQIPISNGAIRVEKPIWTALTVGMATLLAVFVSRWARHNALDGPLRIALGVVLPIGAAAVPLLYVIYPDDLPRAVPGLLLWLAGLTLALWAAASLAARHRPRAAWGVGVLGALAATDLAVIRAVVDTLPMGSGAGPLSGALRPDDVGWLAAPLWLVAAWTGWSVGVPQHIPWEVFQLIGYQLRVEPLLYLACMPYALAYTIRAARAAPAEQVALAATPV
;
A
#
# COMPACT_ATOMS: atom_id res chain seq x y z
N MET A 1 29.23 29.36 -25.61
CA MET A 1 29.99 28.70 -26.72
C MET A 1 30.48 27.30 -26.34
N VAL A 2 31.06 27.08 -25.16
CA VAL A 2 31.59 25.76 -24.72
C VAL A 2 30.54 24.64 -24.74
N SER A 3 29.34 24.88 -24.17
CA SER A 3 28.26 23.86 -24.11
C SER A 3 27.79 23.37 -25.48
N ARG A 4 27.85 24.21 -26.51
CA ARG A 4 27.42 23.88 -27.88
C ARG A 4 28.44 22.98 -28.59
N ARG A 5 29.74 23.19 -28.33
CA ARG A 5 30.82 22.32 -28.83
C ARG A 5 30.78 20.94 -28.19
N VAL A 6 30.52 20.87 -26.89
CA VAL A 6 30.38 19.59 -26.17
C VAL A 6 29.17 18.81 -26.68
N ALA A 7 28.02 19.46 -26.89
CA ALA A 7 26.84 18.81 -27.46
C ALA A 7 27.10 18.29 -28.89
N ALA A 8 27.82 19.03 -29.73
CA ALA A 8 28.17 18.60 -31.09
C ALA A 8 29.09 17.36 -31.09
N LEU A 9 30.10 17.33 -30.22
CA LEU A 9 30.98 16.15 -30.07
C LEU A 9 30.23 14.90 -29.60
N LEU A 10 29.27 15.07 -28.69
CA LEU A 10 28.40 13.99 -28.22
C LEU A 10 27.48 13.46 -29.33
N LEU A 11 26.95 14.34 -30.17
CA LEU A 11 26.16 13.95 -31.35
C LEU A 11 26.99 13.18 -32.38
N GLU A 12 28.24 13.58 -32.62
CA GLU A 12 29.13 12.85 -33.53
C GLU A 12 29.48 11.46 -32.99
N MET A 13 29.72 11.34 -31.69
CA MET A 13 29.92 10.03 -31.05
C MET A 13 28.66 9.15 -31.12
N ALA A 14 27.48 9.74 -30.95
CA ALA A 14 26.21 9.04 -31.09
C ALA A 14 26.02 8.54 -32.53
N ALA A 15 26.17 9.41 -33.54
CA ALA A 15 25.93 9.09 -34.94
C ALA A 15 26.81 7.93 -35.47
N ARG A 16 28.06 7.82 -35.00
CA ARG A 16 28.97 6.72 -35.38
C ARG A 16 28.47 5.33 -34.99
N ARG A 17 27.56 5.23 -34.02
CA ARG A 17 27.03 3.96 -33.51
C ARG A 17 25.79 3.46 -34.25
N TRP A 18 25.22 4.24 -35.16
CA TRP A 18 23.98 3.91 -35.87
C TRP A 18 24.24 3.44 -37.31
N PRO A 19 23.39 2.54 -37.86
CA PRO A 19 23.49 2.07 -39.24
C PRO A 19 23.52 3.23 -40.24
N VAL A 20 24.31 3.09 -41.31
CA VAL A 20 24.56 4.18 -42.29
C VAL A 20 23.25 4.67 -42.92
N ASP A 21 22.32 3.75 -43.17
CA ASP A 21 21.06 4.01 -43.89
C ASP A 21 20.10 4.97 -43.15
N VAL A 22 20.23 5.10 -41.83
CA VAL A 22 19.34 5.95 -40.98
C VAL A 22 20.13 7.07 -40.28
N ARG A 23 21.47 7.04 -40.39
CA ARG A 23 22.37 7.94 -39.66
C ARG A 23 22.18 9.39 -40.05
N ASP A 24 22.03 9.67 -41.34
CA ASP A 24 22.04 11.04 -41.85
C ASP A 24 20.71 11.77 -41.59
N ASP A 25 19.60 11.05 -41.58
CA ASP A 25 18.29 11.59 -41.22
C ASP A 25 18.21 11.89 -39.72
N LEU A 26 18.62 10.94 -38.88
CA LEU A 26 18.68 11.12 -37.43
C LEU A 26 19.65 12.24 -37.01
N ARG A 27 20.79 12.36 -37.69
CA ARG A 27 21.76 13.44 -37.42
C ARG A 27 21.17 14.81 -37.71
N ARG A 28 20.35 14.95 -38.75
CA ARG A 28 19.64 16.20 -39.08
C ARG A 28 18.60 16.54 -38.01
N GLU A 29 17.81 15.58 -37.57
CA GLU A 29 16.82 15.77 -36.51
C GLU A 29 17.46 16.15 -35.16
N TRP A 30 18.49 15.43 -34.73
CA TRP A 30 19.17 15.72 -33.47
C TRP A 30 19.88 17.08 -33.48
N ALA A 31 20.45 17.46 -34.62
CA ALA A 31 21.06 18.78 -34.79
C ALA A 31 20.00 19.90 -34.68
N ALA A 32 18.81 19.70 -35.25
CA ALA A 32 17.69 20.62 -35.12
C ALA A 32 17.20 20.74 -33.67
N GLU A 33 17.05 19.63 -32.94
CA GLU A 33 16.59 19.64 -31.55
C GLU A 33 17.62 20.29 -30.60
N VAL A 34 18.92 20.03 -30.81
CA VAL A 34 19.99 20.73 -30.09
C VAL A 34 20.03 22.22 -30.41
N HIS A 35 19.74 22.61 -31.66
CA HIS A 35 19.65 24.01 -32.05
C HIS A 35 18.49 24.74 -31.36
N VAL A 36 17.30 24.15 -31.35
CA VAL A 36 16.11 24.68 -30.64
C VAL A 36 16.35 24.80 -29.14
N LEU A 37 17.01 23.80 -28.53
CA LEU A 37 17.34 23.86 -27.10
C LEU A 37 18.40 24.92 -26.77
N ALA A 38 19.32 25.18 -27.70
CA ALA A 38 20.32 26.24 -27.57
C ALA A 38 19.68 27.63 -27.70
N GLU A 39 18.77 27.81 -28.65
CA GLU A 39 18.05 29.06 -28.90
C GLU A 39 17.15 29.44 -27.70
N ASN A 40 16.48 28.45 -27.11
CA ASN A 40 15.68 28.63 -25.89
C ASN A 40 16.49 28.79 -24.59
N GLY A 41 17.83 28.89 -24.67
CA GLY A 41 18.70 29.05 -23.50
C GLY A 41 18.80 27.84 -22.56
N ARG A 42 18.25 26.68 -22.94
CA ARG A 42 18.14 25.47 -22.07
C ARG A 42 19.40 24.61 -22.11
N ARG A 43 20.53 25.18 -21.69
CA ARG A 43 21.88 24.57 -21.80
C ARG A 43 22.01 23.20 -21.12
N THR A 44 21.39 23.01 -19.97
CA THR A 44 21.43 21.73 -19.22
C THR A 44 20.64 20.63 -19.92
N LYS A 45 19.45 20.96 -20.47
CA LYS A 45 18.64 20.00 -21.25
C LYS A 45 19.30 19.63 -22.56
N MET A 46 19.94 20.58 -23.23
CA MET A 46 20.74 20.35 -24.44
C MET A 46 21.87 19.34 -24.21
N LEU A 47 22.65 19.52 -23.13
CA LEU A 47 23.73 18.59 -22.78
C LEU A 47 23.20 17.22 -22.32
N GLY A 48 22.12 17.20 -21.55
CA GLY A 48 21.47 15.95 -21.12
C GLY A 48 20.94 15.14 -22.30
N PHE A 49 20.32 15.80 -23.27
CA PHE A 49 19.85 15.18 -24.51
C PHE A 49 21.02 14.58 -25.32
N ALA A 50 22.06 15.37 -25.59
CA ALA A 50 23.22 14.90 -26.34
C ALA A 50 23.97 13.75 -25.63
N ALA A 51 24.11 13.81 -24.30
CA ALA A 51 24.69 12.75 -23.51
C ALA A 51 23.83 11.47 -23.52
N SER A 52 22.50 11.61 -23.46
CA SER A 52 21.58 10.46 -23.53
C SER A 52 21.66 9.73 -24.87
N LEU A 53 21.86 10.47 -25.97
CA LEU A 53 22.06 9.89 -27.31
C LEU A 53 23.39 9.17 -27.43
N ALA A 54 24.47 9.76 -26.88
CA ALA A 54 25.80 9.15 -26.91
C ALA A 54 25.87 7.83 -26.11
N VAL A 55 25.08 7.70 -25.04
CA VAL A 55 25.04 6.50 -24.19
C VAL A 55 24.05 5.44 -24.71
N SER A 56 23.09 5.81 -25.55
CA SER A 56 22.10 4.86 -26.10
C SER A 56 22.74 3.88 -27.10
N ARG A 57 22.33 2.60 -27.04
CA ARG A 57 22.71 1.57 -28.03
C ARG A 57 21.77 1.65 -29.24
N ALA A 58 22.32 1.50 -30.44
CA ALA A 58 21.54 1.37 -31.67
C ALA A 58 20.65 0.12 -31.58
N GLY A 59 19.35 0.30 -31.77
CA GLY A 59 18.36 -0.80 -31.80
C GLY A 59 17.40 -0.88 -30.61
N THR A 60 17.57 -0.10 -29.53
CA THR A 60 16.48 0.03 -28.55
C THR A 60 15.53 1.14 -28.97
N PRO A 61 14.22 0.88 -29.16
CA PRO A 61 13.27 1.95 -29.44
C PRO A 61 13.41 3.01 -28.35
N VAL A 62 13.53 4.27 -28.75
CA VAL A 62 13.62 5.43 -27.86
C VAL A 62 12.22 5.66 -27.27
N VAL A 63 11.77 4.73 -26.44
CA VAL A 63 10.70 5.00 -25.49
C VAL A 63 11.26 6.02 -24.52
N ASP A 64 10.57 7.14 -24.35
CA ASP A 64 10.96 8.26 -23.48
C ASP A 64 11.26 7.77 -22.04
N ARG A 65 12.52 7.39 -21.81
CA ARG A 65 13.00 6.83 -20.53
C ARG A 65 12.82 7.84 -19.40
N SER A 66 12.76 9.14 -19.71
CA SER A 66 12.49 10.19 -18.74
C SER A 66 11.06 10.11 -18.21
N ALA A 67 10.09 9.81 -19.07
CA ALA A 67 8.70 9.61 -18.69
C ALA A 67 8.53 8.32 -17.87
N LEU A 68 9.20 7.23 -18.25
CA LEU A 68 9.13 5.95 -17.53
C LEU A 68 9.81 6.04 -16.15
N HIS A 69 10.96 6.70 -16.05
CA HIS A 69 11.63 6.96 -14.78
C HIS A 69 10.80 7.90 -13.88
N ARG A 70 10.13 8.91 -14.45
CA ARG A 70 9.23 9.80 -13.69
C ARG A 70 7.99 9.06 -13.17
N ARG A 71 7.42 8.15 -13.96
CA ARG A 71 6.31 7.27 -13.53
C ARG A 71 6.77 6.34 -12.41
N ALA A 72 7.87 5.62 -12.61
CA ALA A 72 8.45 4.73 -11.60
C ALA A 72 8.76 5.46 -10.29
N ARG A 73 9.35 6.66 -10.35
CA ARG A 73 9.64 7.46 -9.16
C ARG A 73 8.37 7.91 -8.42
N ARG A 74 7.32 8.30 -9.15
CA ARG A 74 6.02 8.68 -8.55
C ARG A 74 5.33 7.49 -7.90
N THR A 75 5.39 6.32 -8.53
CA THR A 75 4.90 5.06 -7.98
C THR A 75 5.65 4.70 -6.70
N ALA A 76 6.99 4.71 -6.73
CA ALA A 76 7.81 4.44 -5.55
C ALA A 76 7.53 5.42 -4.42
N ALA A 77 7.42 6.72 -4.72
CA ALA A 77 7.08 7.73 -3.72
C ALA A 77 5.69 7.48 -3.11
N ALA A 78 4.67 7.17 -3.92
CA ALA A 78 3.34 6.85 -3.41
C ALA A 78 3.35 5.61 -2.52
N LEU A 79 4.02 4.55 -2.95
CA LEU A 79 4.06 3.26 -2.25
C LEU A 79 4.88 3.30 -0.96
N LEU A 80 5.94 4.11 -0.89
CA LEU A 80 6.78 4.23 0.31
C LEU A 80 6.26 5.28 1.30
N LEU A 81 5.69 6.39 0.81
CA LEU A 81 5.17 7.44 1.70
C LEU A 81 3.82 7.08 2.31
N SER A 82 2.98 6.30 1.62
CA SER A 82 1.63 5.98 2.13
C SER A 82 1.63 5.15 3.41
N PRO A 83 2.44 4.07 3.55
CA PRO A 83 2.56 3.34 4.82
C PRO A 83 3.06 4.24 5.95
N ILE A 84 4.05 5.10 5.69
CA ILE A 84 4.58 6.05 6.69
C ILE A 84 3.50 7.06 7.11
N ALA A 85 2.72 7.55 6.15
CA ALA A 85 1.59 8.41 6.43
C ALA A 85 0.52 7.70 7.28
N CYS A 86 0.24 6.42 7.03
CA CYS A 86 -0.67 5.63 7.87
C CYS A 86 -0.15 5.47 9.30
N VAL A 87 1.15 5.23 9.49
CA VAL A 87 1.77 5.23 10.82
C VAL A 87 1.57 6.59 11.51
N GLY A 88 1.85 7.68 10.79
CA GLY A 88 1.63 9.04 11.29
C GLY A 88 0.16 9.33 11.62
N ILE A 89 -0.79 8.82 10.83
CA ILE A 89 -2.23 8.94 11.10
C ILE A 89 -2.57 8.19 12.38
N VAL A 90 -2.12 6.95 12.55
CA VAL A 90 -2.42 6.14 13.75
C VAL A 90 -1.85 6.81 15.00
N LEU A 91 -0.58 7.20 14.98
CA LEU A 91 0.08 7.87 16.11
C LEU A 91 -0.52 9.26 16.39
N GLY A 92 -0.75 10.07 15.35
CA GLY A 92 -1.34 11.40 15.49
C GLY A 92 -2.79 11.37 15.95
N SER A 93 -3.57 10.39 15.48
CA SER A 93 -4.95 10.18 15.93
C SER A 93 -5.02 9.64 17.36
N ALA A 94 -3.98 8.96 17.85
CA ALA A 94 -3.86 8.56 19.25
C ALA A 94 -3.53 9.77 20.16
N TYR A 95 -2.79 10.76 19.66
CA TYR A 95 -2.35 11.90 20.47
C TYR A 95 -3.49 12.87 20.85
N LEU A 96 -4.48 13.05 19.97
CA LEU A 96 -5.62 13.93 20.18
C LEU A 96 -6.50 13.56 21.41
N PRO A 97 -6.91 12.30 21.60
CA PRO A 97 -7.71 11.91 22.75
C PRO A 97 -6.93 11.92 24.08
N PHE A 98 -5.64 11.57 24.08
CA PHE A 98 -4.80 11.53 25.28
C PHE A 98 -4.52 12.91 25.92
N GLN A 99 -4.73 14.00 25.18
CA GLN A 99 -4.56 15.37 25.68
C GLN A 99 -5.77 15.89 26.47
N ILE A 100 -6.91 15.20 26.42
CA ILE A 100 -8.13 15.65 27.10
C ILE A 100 -8.17 14.95 28.47
N PRO A 101 -8.15 15.69 29.61
CA PRO A 101 -8.29 15.08 30.92
C PRO A 101 -9.75 14.69 31.10
N ILE A 102 -10.08 13.40 30.97
CA ILE A 102 -11.46 12.94 31.11
C ILE A 102 -11.58 11.80 32.11
N SER A 103 -12.56 11.94 33.02
CA SER A 103 -12.87 10.98 34.08
C SER A 103 -13.35 9.63 33.53
N ASN A 104 -13.39 8.61 34.40
CA ASN A 104 -13.67 7.20 34.11
C ASN A 104 -14.91 6.88 33.23
N GLY A 105 -15.82 7.83 32.98
CA GLY A 105 -16.94 7.70 32.03
C GLY A 105 -16.58 7.91 30.55
N ALA A 106 -15.40 8.44 30.24
CA ALA A 106 -15.01 8.94 28.92
C ALA A 106 -14.48 7.89 27.93
N ILE A 107 -14.11 6.72 28.44
CA ILE A 107 -13.53 5.62 27.65
C ILE A 107 -14.51 5.11 26.57
N ARG A 108 -15.82 5.34 26.73
CA ARG A 108 -16.85 5.02 25.72
C ARG A 108 -16.86 5.99 24.53
N VAL A 109 -16.37 7.21 24.69
CA VAL A 109 -16.44 8.27 23.67
C VAL A 109 -15.11 8.42 22.92
N GLU A 110 -14.00 8.12 23.60
CA GLU A 110 -12.64 8.25 23.07
C GLU A 110 -12.35 7.35 21.86
N LYS A 111 -12.78 6.09 21.91
CA LYS A 111 -12.47 5.07 20.89
C LYS A 111 -13.25 5.22 19.58
N PRO A 112 -14.57 5.55 19.61
CA PRO A 112 -15.28 5.92 18.40
C PRO A 112 -14.64 7.13 17.71
N ILE A 113 -14.19 8.13 18.48
CA ILE A 113 -13.51 9.32 17.94
C ILE A 113 -12.16 8.93 17.31
N TRP A 114 -11.35 8.13 18.01
CA TRP A 114 -10.05 7.70 17.49
C TRP A 114 -10.21 6.91 16.17
N THR A 115 -11.07 5.89 16.16
CA THR A 115 -11.34 5.08 14.98
C THR A 115 -11.96 5.90 13.83
N ALA A 116 -12.90 6.80 14.11
CA ALA A 116 -13.48 7.69 13.11
C ALA A 116 -12.44 8.63 12.50
N LEU A 117 -11.52 9.16 13.31
CA LEU A 117 -10.45 10.04 12.85
C LEU A 117 -9.42 9.29 12.02
N THR A 118 -9.03 8.07 12.44
CA THR A 118 -8.17 7.18 11.65
C THR A 118 -8.80 6.86 10.30
N VAL A 119 -10.08 6.47 10.26
CA VAL A 119 -10.81 6.17 9.02
C VAL A 119 -10.96 7.41 8.14
N GLY A 120 -11.29 8.56 8.73
CA GLY A 120 -11.39 9.84 8.02
C GLY A 120 -10.07 10.24 7.36
N MET A 121 -8.95 10.15 8.08
CA MET A 121 -7.64 10.46 7.51
C MET A 121 -7.16 9.42 6.49
N ALA A 122 -7.42 8.13 6.74
CA ALA A 122 -7.10 7.07 5.81
C ALA A 122 -7.88 7.21 4.49
N THR A 123 -9.14 7.64 4.54
CA THR A 123 -9.95 7.88 3.34
C THR A 123 -9.46 9.11 2.56
N LEU A 124 -9.06 10.20 3.23
CA LEU A 124 -8.43 11.34 2.55
C LEU A 124 -7.11 10.94 1.86
N LEU A 125 -6.28 10.16 2.55
CA LEU A 125 -5.06 9.60 1.97
C LEU A 125 -5.38 8.74 0.73
N ALA A 126 -6.42 7.90 0.82
CA ALA A 126 -6.88 7.07 -0.30
C ALA A 126 -7.29 7.90 -1.53
N VAL A 127 -8.00 9.02 -1.33
CA VAL A 127 -8.36 9.94 -2.43
C VAL A 127 -7.11 10.50 -3.10
N PHE A 128 -6.11 10.93 -2.33
CA PHE A 128 -4.87 11.49 -2.87
C PHE A 128 -4.05 10.43 -3.63
N VAL A 129 -3.86 9.26 -3.01
CA VAL A 129 -3.11 8.13 -3.57
C VAL A 129 -3.78 7.58 -4.84
N SER A 130 -5.12 7.54 -4.88
CA SER A 130 -5.86 7.12 -6.09
C SER A 130 -5.59 8.03 -7.29
N ARG A 131 -5.35 9.33 -7.09
CA ARG A 131 -5.01 10.24 -8.19
C ARG A 131 -3.63 9.92 -8.77
N TRP A 132 -2.71 9.49 -7.91
CA TRP A 132 -1.34 9.14 -8.28
C TRP A 132 -1.25 7.77 -8.97
N ALA A 133 -2.10 6.82 -8.56
CA ALA A 133 -2.20 5.47 -9.13
C ALA A 133 -2.53 5.44 -10.64
N ARG A 134 -3.03 6.53 -11.22
CA ARG A 134 -3.26 6.68 -12.67
C ARG A 134 -1.99 6.56 -13.52
N HIS A 135 -0.83 6.80 -12.92
CA HIS A 135 0.46 6.78 -13.61
C HIS A 135 1.33 5.61 -13.16
N ASN A 136 0.70 4.53 -12.69
CA ASN A 136 1.39 3.33 -12.23
C ASN A 136 2.28 2.73 -13.33
N ALA A 137 3.37 2.09 -12.90
CA ALA A 137 4.34 1.42 -13.76
C ALA A 137 4.36 -0.11 -13.55
N LEU A 138 3.57 -0.62 -12.58
CA LEU A 138 3.45 -2.05 -12.31
C LEU A 138 2.35 -2.66 -13.18
N ASP A 139 2.70 -3.65 -13.98
CA ASP A 139 1.77 -4.41 -14.80
C ASP A 139 1.42 -5.75 -14.12
N GLY A 140 0.12 -6.11 -14.16
CA GLY A 140 -0.39 -7.36 -13.61
C GLY A 140 -0.93 -7.26 -12.17
N PRO A 141 -2.05 -7.94 -11.85
CA PRO A 141 -2.76 -7.77 -10.58
C PRO A 141 -1.94 -8.22 -9.37
N LEU A 142 -1.12 -9.27 -9.51
CA LEU A 142 -0.27 -9.78 -8.44
C LEU A 142 0.89 -8.83 -8.10
N ARG A 143 1.55 -8.26 -9.13
CA ARG A 143 2.65 -7.30 -8.93
C ARG A 143 2.14 -6.01 -8.27
N ILE A 144 0.93 -5.57 -8.64
CA ILE A 144 0.26 -4.42 -8.01
C ILE A 144 -0.05 -4.72 -6.54
N ALA A 145 -0.60 -5.90 -6.22
CA ALA A 145 -0.89 -6.28 -4.84
C ALA A 145 0.39 -6.36 -3.98
N LEU A 146 1.41 -7.10 -4.44
CA LEU A 146 2.69 -7.23 -3.71
C LEU A 146 3.42 -5.89 -3.57
N GLY A 147 3.38 -5.04 -4.61
CA GLY A 147 3.98 -3.71 -4.58
C GLY A 147 3.37 -2.78 -3.52
N VAL A 148 2.12 -3.04 -3.11
CA VAL A 148 1.45 -2.30 -2.03
C VAL A 148 1.70 -2.96 -0.67
N VAL A 149 1.61 -4.29 -0.57
CA VAL A 149 1.71 -5.00 0.71
C VAL A 149 3.14 -5.03 1.26
N LEU A 150 4.16 -5.14 0.40
CA LEU A 150 5.55 -5.17 0.86
C LEU A 150 5.97 -3.90 1.62
N PRO A 151 5.72 -2.67 1.11
CA PRO A 151 5.95 -1.44 1.87
C PRO A 151 5.15 -1.34 3.17
N ILE A 152 3.92 -1.87 3.19
CA ILE A 152 3.09 -1.93 4.41
C ILE A 152 3.79 -2.77 5.47
N GLY A 153 4.22 -3.99 5.12
CA GLY A 153 4.95 -4.86 6.04
C GLY A 153 6.25 -4.21 6.52
N ALA A 154 7.01 -3.59 5.61
CA ALA A 154 8.26 -2.92 5.92
C ALA A 154 8.09 -1.72 6.88
N ALA A 155 6.95 -1.03 6.86
CA ALA A 155 6.64 0.05 7.80
C ALA A 155 6.03 -0.47 9.11
N ALA A 156 5.23 -1.54 9.05
CA ALA A 156 4.56 -2.11 10.22
C ALA A 156 5.54 -2.76 11.19
N VAL A 157 6.50 -3.56 10.71
CA VAL A 157 7.48 -4.26 11.55
C VAL A 157 8.28 -3.32 12.47
N PRO A 158 8.95 -2.27 11.98
CA PRO A 158 9.71 -1.37 12.86
C PRO A 158 8.79 -0.58 13.81
N LEU A 159 7.58 -0.23 13.39
CA LEU A 159 6.60 0.39 14.29
C LEU A 159 6.26 -0.53 15.46
N LEU A 160 5.93 -1.79 15.18
CA LEU A 160 5.61 -2.77 16.22
C LEU A 160 6.81 -3.06 17.12
N TYR A 161 8.03 -3.09 16.58
CA TYR A 161 9.25 -3.22 17.38
C TYR A 161 9.44 -2.05 18.35
N VAL A 162 9.15 -0.82 17.92
CA VAL A 162 9.26 0.37 18.78
C VAL A 162 8.20 0.38 19.88
N ILE A 163 6.97 -0.07 19.57
CA ILE A 163 5.85 -0.05 20.51
C ILE A 163 5.88 -1.26 21.46
N TYR A 164 6.32 -2.41 20.97
CA TYR A 164 6.32 -3.69 21.69
C TYR A 164 7.70 -4.39 21.58
N PRO A 165 8.77 -3.81 22.15
CA PRO A 165 10.13 -4.33 21.99
C PRO A 165 10.28 -5.78 22.48
N ASP A 166 9.63 -6.12 23.60
CA ASP A 166 9.74 -7.45 24.22
C ASP A 166 8.65 -8.45 23.75
N ASP A 167 7.63 -7.96 23.03
CA ASP A 167 6.41 -8.70 22.70
C ASP A 167 6.23 -8.91 21.19
N LEU A 168 7.20 -8.49 20.37
CA LEU A 168 7.16 -8.64 18.90
C LEU A 168 6.84 -10.07 18.43
N PRO A 169 7.40 -11.15 19.03
CA PRO A 169 7.11 -12.52 18.58
C PRO A 169 5.62 -12.90 18.66
N ARG A 170 4.86 -12.27 19.57
CA ARG A 170 3.41 -12.49 19.70
C ARG A 170 2.61 -11.74 18.63
N ALA A 171 3.11 -10.61 18.13
CA ALA A 171 2.43 -9.81 17.11
C ALA A 171 2.68 -10.33 15.67
N VAL A 172 3.81 -11.01 15.44
CA VAL A 172 4.23 -11.49 14.11
C VAL A 172 3.20 -12.40 13.43
N PRO A 173 2.62 -13.43 14.09
CA PRO A 173 1.65 -14.32 13.44
C PRO A 173 0.41 -13.61 12.94
N GLY A 174 -0.13 -12.68 13.74
CA GLY A 174 -1.28 -11.84 13.35
C GLY A 174 -0.95 -10.91 12.18
N LEU A 175 0.23 -10.28 12.19
CA LEU A 175 0.70 -9.44 11.10
C LEU A 175 0.86 -10.22 9.79
N LEU A 176 1.47 -11.41 9.84
CA LEU A 176 1.66 -12.26 8.67
C LEU A 176 0.31 -12.73 8.09
N LEU A 177 -0.61 -13.13 8.94
CA LEU A 177 -1.97 -13.52 8.55
C LEU A 177 -2.69 -12.35 7.87
N TRP A 178 -2.60 -11.15 8.45
CA TRP A 178 -3.18 -9.94 7.87
C TRP A 178 -2.56 -9.60 6.51
N LEU A 179 -1.23 -9.59 6.39
CA LEU A 179 -0.54 -9.28 5.12
C LEU A 179 -0.90 -10.30 4.03
N ALA A 180 -0.98 -11.59 4.38
CA ALA A 180 -1.39 -12.64 3.45
C ALA A 180 -2.84 -12.46 3.00
N GLY A 181 -3.76 -12.25 3.94
CA GLY A 181 -5.18 -12.00 3.63
C GLY A 181 -5.39 -10.73 2.82
N LEU A 182 -4.67 -9.64 3.16
CA LEU A 182 -4.70 -8.39 2.40
C LEU A 182 -4.16 -8.59 0.98
N THR A 183 -3.08 -9.36 0.80
CA THR A 183 -2.54 -9.68 -0.54
C THR A 183 -3.58 -10.39 -1.40
N LEU A 184 -4.27 -11.39 -0.84
CA LEU A 184 -5.33 -12.13 -1.53
C LEU A 184 -6.51 -11.22 -1.89
N ALA A 185 -6.96 -10.38 -0.96
CA ALA A 185 -8.06 -9.43 -1.18
C ALA A 185 -7.71 -8.41 -2.27
N LEU A 186 -6.49 -7.86 -2.23
CA LEU A 186 -6.00 -6.89 -3.22
C LEU A 186 -5.80 -7.53 -4.59
N TRP A 187 -5.31 -8.77 -4.66
CA TRP A 187 -5.18 -9.51 -5.90
C TRP A 187 -6.55 -9.82 -6.54
N ALA A 188 -7.52 -10.26 -5.73
CA ALA A 188 -8.89 -10.47 -6.18
C ALA A 188 -9.55 -9.16 -6.65
N ALA A 189 -9.39 -8.07 -5.90
CA ALA A 189 -9.88 -6.74 -6.29
C ALA A 189 -9.23 -6.23 -7.57
N ALA A 190 -7.90 -6.37 -7.71
CA ALA A 190 -7.18 -5.97 -8.91
C ALA A 190 -7.58 -6.79 -10.14
N SER A 191 -7.76 -8.11 -10.00
CA SER A 191 -8.21 -8.97 -11.10
C SER A 191 -9.63 -8.64 -11.56
N LEU A 192 -10.55 -8.37 -10.63
CA LEU A 192 -11.92 -7.91 -10.95
C LEU A 192 -11.94 -6.50 -11.57
N ALA A 193 -11.07 -5.62 -11.09
CA ALA A 193 -10.93 -4.26 -11.60
C ALA A 193 -10.37 -4.25 -13.02
N ALA A 194 -9.41 -5.13 -13.33
CA ALA A 194 -8.87 -5.34 -14.67
C ALA A 194 -9.94 -5.86 -15.64
N ARG A 195 -10.91 -6.65 -15.15
CA ARG A 195 -12.08 -7.13 -15.92
C ARG A 195 -13.22 -6.11 -16.05
N HIS A 196 -12.96 -4.83 -15.79
CA HIS A 196 -13.95 -3.75 -15.81
C HIS A 196 -15.17 -3.96 -14.88
N ARG A 197 -15.02 -4.71 -13.77
CA ARG A 197 -16.07 -4.89 -12.75
C ARG A 197 -15.74 -4.13 -11.46
N PRO A 198 -15.80 -2.78 -11.46
CA PRO A 198 -15.34 -1.97 -10.32
C PRO A 198 -16.19 -2.17 -9.06
N ARG A 199 -17.50 -2.39 -9.21
CA ARG A 199 -18.39 -2.62 -8.05
C ARG A 199 -18.05 -3.93 -7.33
N ALA A 200 -17.84 -5.00 -8.09
CA ALA A 200 -17.41 -6.29 -7.55
C ALA A 200 -16.00 -6.20 -6.95
N ALA A 201 -15.07 -5.47 -7.59
CA ALA A 201 -13.72 -5.26 -7.07
C ALA A 201 -13.73 -4.55 -5.71
N TRP A 202 -14.56 -3.51 -5.55
CA TRP A 202 -14.74 -2.84 -4.26
C TRP A 202 -15.40 -3.75 -3.22
N GLY A 203 -16.47 -4.47 -3.59
CA GLY A 203 -17.14 -5.40 -2.68
C GLY A 203 -16.20 -6.48 -2.16
N VAL A 204 -15.53 -7.20 -3.05
CA VAL A 204 -14.57 -8.26 -2.70
C VAL A 204 -13.36 -7.71 -1.96
N GLY A 205 -12.84 -6.56 -2.39
CA GLY A 205 -11.69 -5.94 -1.74
C GLY A 205 -11.98 -5.48 -0.31
N VAL A 206 -13.11 -4.81 -0.09
CA VAL A 206 -13.52 -4.34 1.24
C VAL A 206 -13.86 -5.52 2.15
N LEU A 207 -14.68 -6.47 1.68
CA LEU A 207 -15.04 -7.64 2.48
C LEU A 207 -13.83 -8.52 2.80
N GLY A 208 -12.97 -8.77 1.81
CA GLY A 208 -11.77 -9.58 2.00
C GLY A 208 -10.76 -8.92 2.93
N ALA A 209 -10.57 -7.60 2.83
CA ALA A 209 -9.70 -6.87 3.74
C ALA A 209 -10.25 -6.88 5.17
N LEU A 210 -11.54 -6.57 5.36
CA LEU A 210 -12.19 -6.63 6.67
C LEU A 210 -12.08 -8.02 7.30
N ALA A 211 -12.34 -9.08 6.54
CA ALA A 211 -12.20 -10.46 7.00
C ALA A 211 -10.74 -10.79 7.39
N ALA A 212 -9.75 -10.34 6.62
CA ALA A 212 -8.33 -10.55 6.94
C ALA A 212 -7.93 -9.85 8.25
N THR A 213 -8.44 -8.65 8.49
CA THR A 213 -8.21 -7.94 9.75
C THR A 213 -8.91 -8.59 10.91
N ASP A 214 -10.15 -9.03 10.73
CA ASP A 214 -10.90 -9.74 11.76
C ASP A 214 -10.15 -11.02 12.19
N LEU A 215 -9.74 -11.84 11.22
CA LEU A 215 -8.93 -13.05 11.48
C LEU A 215 -7.61 -12.74 12.19
N ALA A 216 -6.92 -11.66 11.81
CA ALA A 216 -5.67 -11.25 12.46
C ALA A 216 -5.88 -10.79 13.91
N VAL A 217 -6.96 -10.05 14.17
CA VAL A 217 -7.35 -9.62 15.52
C VAL A 217 -7.72 -10.83 16.38
N ILE A 218 -8.53 -11.75 15.84
CA ILE A 218 -8.89 -13.00 16.53
C ILE A 218 -7.64 -13.77 16.93
N ARG A 219 -6.70 -13.94 15.99
CA ARG A 219 -5.43 -14.63 16.25
C ARG A 219 -4.66 -13.98 17.39
N ALA A 220 -4.55 -12.64 17.40
CA ALA A 220 -3.86 -11.88 18.44
C ALA A 220 -4.55 -11.98 19.81
N VAL A 221 -5.88 -11.95 19.84
CA VAL A 221 -6.67 -12.13 21.07
C VAL A 221 -6.46 -13.55 21.63
N VAL A 222 -6.48 -14.56 20.78
CA VAL A 222 -6.23 -15.95 21.20
C VAL A 222 -4.81 -16.13 21.73
N ASP A 223 -3.80 -15.50 21.12
CA ASP A 223 -2.41 -15.53 21.61
C ASP A 223 -2.17 -14.78 22.93
N THR A 224 -3.04 -13.82 23.26
CA THR A 224 -2.90 -12.99 24.47
C THR A 224 -3.67 -13.54 25.66
N LEU A 225 -4.59 -14.49 25.44
CA LEU A 225 -5.23 -15.24 26.50
C LEU A 225 -4.19 -16.18 27.14
N PRO A 226 -3.89 -16.04 28.45
CA PRO A 226 -2.97 -16.95 29.11
C PRO A 226 -3.60 -18.34 29.16
N MET A 227 -3.20 -19.20 28.23
CA MET A 227 -3.39 -20.64 28.31
C MET A 227 -2.53 -21.16 29.47
N GLY A 228 -3.05 -21.04 30.70
CA GLY A 228 -2.43 -21.59 31.91
C GLY A 228 -2.08 -20.55 32.99
N SER A 229 -2.72 -20.73 34.16
CA SER A 229 -2.31 -20.24 35.48
C SER A 229 -2.13 -18.72 35.70
N GLY A 230 -2.91 -17.89 35.02
CA GLY A 230 -2.95 -16.44 35.26
C GLY A 230 -4.37 -15.89 35.42
N ALA A 231 -5.22 -16.61 36.16
CA ALA A 231 -6.50 -16.08 36.59
C ALA A 231 -6.26 -14.87 37.50
N GLY A 232 -6.59 -13.66 37.03
CA GLY A 232 -6.90 -12.57 37.94
C GLY A 232 -8.00 -13.02 38.91
N PRO A 233 -8.10 -12.42 40.11
CA PRO A 233 -8.84 -12.99 41.25
C PRO A 233 -10.36 -13.17 41.09
N LEU A 234 -10.93 -12.91 39.90
CA LEU A 234 -12.37 -12.93 39.64
C LEU A 234 -12.81 -13.91 38.53
N SER A 235 -11.91 -14.46 37.72
CA SER A 235 -12.30 -15.37 36.63
C SER A 235 -11.32 -16.53 36.49
N GLY A 236 -11.85 -17.74 36.67
CA GLY A 236 -11.09 -18.99 36.58
C GLY A 236 -10.46 -19.21 35.21
N ALA A 237 -9.53 -20.18 35.15
CA ALA A 237 -8.84 -20.55 33.92
C ALA A 237 -9.84 -20.99 32.84
N LEU A 238 -9.89 -20.25 31.73
CA LEU A 238 -10.65 -20.63 30.53
C LEU A 238 -10.06 -21.91 29.94
N ARG A 239 -10.89 -22.94 29.71
CA ARG A 239 -10.46 -24.13 28.98
C ARG A 239 -10.42 -23.82 27.48
N PRO A 240 -9.48 -24.44 26.73
CA PRO A 240 -9.39 -24.31 25.27
C PRO A 240 -10.68 -24.73 24.53
N ASP A 241 -11.52 -25.56 25.16
CA ASP A 241 -12.80 -26.02 24.62
C ASP A 241 -13.95 -25.01 24.80
N ASP A 242 -13.79 -24.01 25.68
CA ASP A 242 -14.82 -23.00 25.99
C ASP A 242 -14.75 -21.77 25.07
N VAL A 243 -13.58 -21.51 24.45
CA VAL A 243 -13.39 -20.40 23.51
C VAL A 243 -13.79 -20.89 22.12
N GLY A 244 -15.09 -20.90 21.82
CA GLY A 244 -15.57 -21.19 20.47
C GLY A 244 -14.85 -20.32 19.44
N TRP A 245 -14.12 -20.92 18.51
CA TRP A 245 -13.28 -20.21 17.52
C TRP A 245 -14.17 -19.40 16.55
N LEU A 246 -15.45 -19.79 16.49
CA LEU A 246 -16.54 -19.14 15.76
C LEU A 246 -17.17 -17.95 16.48
N ALA A 247 -16.81 -17.71 17.75
CA ALA A 247 -17.49 -16.76 18.60
C ALA A 247 -16.88 -15.35 18.56
N ALA A 248 -16.04 -15.04 17.58
CA ALA A 248 -15.46 -13.72 17.49
C ALA A 248 -16.35 -12.80 16.64
N PRO A 249 -16.91 -11.73 17.24
CA PRO A 249 -17.73 -10.77 16.53
C PRO A 249 -16.81 -9.91 15.66
N LEU A 250 -17.35 -9.38 14.55
CA LEU A 250 -16.75 -8.29 13.79
C LEU A 250 -16.13 -7.26 14.76
N TRP A 251 -14.81 -7.28 14.96
CA TRP A 251 -14.17 -6.58 16.08
C TRP A 251 -14.50 -5.09 16.09
N LEU A 252 -14.67 -4.50 14.90
CA LEU A 252 -15.04 -3.11 14.69
C LEU A 252 -16.47 -2.82 15.17
N VAL A 253 -17.40 -3.76 14.94
CA VAL A 253 -18.79 -3.66 15.45
C VAL A 253 -18.79 -3.79 16.97
N ALA A 254 -18.03 -4.74 17.52
CA ALA A 254 -17.88 -4.91 18.95
C ALA A 254 -17.29 -3.65 19.61
N ALA A 255 -16.27 -3.06 19.01
CA ALA A 255 -15.62 -1.83 19.50
C ALA A 255 -16.56 -0.61 19.49
N TRP A 256 -17.48 -0.52 18.52
CA TRP A 256 -18.40 0.63 18.38
C TRP A 256 -19.71 0.48 19.15
N THR A 257 -20.27 -0.72 19.18
CA THR A 257 -21.64 -0.94 19.68
C THR A 257 -21.67 -1.57 21.07
N GLY A 258 -20.53 -2.08 21.54
CA GLY A 258 -20.52 -2.94 22.71
C GLY A 258 -21.24 -4.27 22.49
N TRP A 259 -21.55 -4.60 21.23
CA TRP A 259 -22.39 -5.74 20.85
C TRP A 259 -21.57 -6.79 20.12
N SER A 260 -21.68 -8.03 20.58
CA SER A 260 -21.04 -9.19 19.95
C SER A 260 -22.07 -10.02 19.20
N VAL A 261 -22.07 -9.90 17.87
CA VAL A 261 -22.80 -10.85 17.02
C VAL A 261 -22.01 -12.16 16.98
N GLY A 262 -22.60 -13.26 17.46
CA GLY A 262 -22.00 -14.60 17.39
C GLY A 262 -21.26 -15.08 18.64
N VAL A 263 -21.20 -14.29 19.72
CA VAL A 263 -20.61 -14.73 21.01
C VAL A 263 -21.65 -15.55 21.80
N PRO A 264 -21.36 -16.82 22.17
CA PRO A 264 -22.12 -17.51 23.20
C PRO A 264 -22.09 -16.68 24.49
N GLN A 265 -23.20 -16.61 25.22
CA GLN A 265 -23.34 -15.86 26.49
C GLN A 265 -22.28 -16.21 27.57
N HIS A 266 -21.43 -17.21 27.35
CA HIS A 266 -20.43 -17.73 28.27
C HIS A 266 -19.00 -17.25 28.00
N ILE A 267 -18.76 -16.41 26.98
CA ILE A 267 -17.45 -15.76 26.87
C ILE A 267 -17.33 -14.69 27.95
N PRO A 268 -16.29 -14.75 28.81
CA PRO A 268 -16.14 -13.77 29.88
C PRO A 268 -15.97 -12.38 29.30
N TRP A 269 -16.67 -11.43 29.92
CA TRP A 269 -16.62 -9.99 29.68
C TRP A 269 -15.19 -9.42 29.50
N GLU A 270 -14.19 -10.10 30.04
CA GLU A 270 -12.76 -9.82 29.90
C GLU A 270 -12.25 -9.88 28.46
N VAL A 271 -12.73 -10.80 27.61
CA VAL A 271 -12.35 -10.85 26.18
C VAL A 271 -12.89 -9.62 25.46
N PHE A 272 -14.11 -9.21 25.82
CA PHE A 272 -14.73 -7.99 25.33
C PHE A 272 -13.99 -6.75 25.85
N GLN A 273 -13.45 -6.80 27.07
CA GLN A 273 -12.55 -5.77 27.58
C GLN A 273 -11.19 -5.77 26.89
N LEU A 274 -10.64 -6.92 26.48
CA LEU A 274 -9.37 -6.98 25.76
C LEU A 274 -9.50 -6.32 24.39
N ILE A 275 -10.52 -6.70 23.63
CA ILE A 275 -10.83 -6.12 22.30
C ILE A 275 -11.24 -4.65 22.43
N GLY A 276 -12.08 -4.35 23.42
CA GLY A 276 -12.68 -3.04 23.59
C GLY A 276 -11.79 -2.03 24.32
N TYR A 277 -10.92 -2.44 25.26
CA TYR A 277 -10.11 -1.57 26.14
C TYR A 277 -8.61 -1.70 25.95
N GLN A 278 -8.10 -2.85 25.51
CA GLN A 278 -6.70 -3.03 25.15
C GLN A 278 -6.52 -3.04 23.63
N LEU A 279 -7.18 -2.11 22.94
CA LEU A 279 -7.06 -1.95 21.50
C LEU A 279 -5.60 -1.55 21.20
N ARG A 280 -4.78 -2.57 20.87
CA ARG A 280 -3.38 -2.42 20.51
C ARG A 280 -3.26 -1.54 19.27
N VAL A 281 -2.05 -1.07 18.96
CA VAL A 281 -1.84 -0.21 17.79
C VAL A 281 -2.04 -0.98 16.47
N GLU A 282 -1.98 -2.31 16.51
CA GLU A 282 -2.03 -3.17 15.33
C GLU A 282 -3.37 -3.10 14.55
N PRO A 283 -4.56 -3.26 15.17
CA PRO A 283 -5.84 -3.25 14.45
C PRO A 283 -6.14 -1.89 13.80
N LEU A 284 -5.68 -0.80 14.42
CA LEU A 284 -5.81 0.55 13.87
C LEU A 284 -4.86 0.79 12.70
N LEU A 285 -3.66 0.23 12.75
CA LEU A 285 -2.75 0.22 11.60
C LEU A 285 -3.37 -0.55 10.42
N TYR A 286 -4.01 -1.69 10.69
CA TYR A 286 -4.71 -2.46 9.67
C TYR A 286 -5.82 -1.63 9.02
N LEU A 287 -6.66 -1.00 9.85
CA LEU A 287 -7.77 -0.15 9.41
C LEU A 287 -7.29 1.09 8.64
N ALA A 288 -6.18 1.71 9.06
CA ALA A 288 -5.59 2.86 8.39
C ALA A 288 -5.04 2.50 7.00
N CYS A 289 -4.54 1.28 6.83
CA CYS A 289 -3.90 0.87 5.58
C CYS A 289 -4.86 0.41 4.49
N MET A 290 -6.02 -0.14 4.86
CA MET A 290 -6.98 -0.69 3.88
C MET A 290 -7.47 0.30 2.82
N PRO A 291 -7.94 1.52 3.17
CA PRO A 291 -8.63 2.38 2.22
C PRO A 291 -7.69 2.80 1.09
N TYR A 292 -6.44 3.15 1.42
CA TYR A 292 -5.47 3.55 0.41
C TYR A 292 -4.98 2.36 -0.40
N ALA A 293 -4.75 1.20 0.22
CA ALA A 293 -4.32 0.00 -0.47
C ALA A 293 -5.36 -0.43 -1.52
N LEU A 294 -6.64 -0.47 -1.15
CA LEU A 294 -7.74 -0.77 -2.07
C LEU A 294 -7.89 0.29 -3.16
N ALA A 295 -7.89 1.57 -2.81
CA ALA A 295 -8.04 2.65 -3.77
C ALA A 295 -6.88 2.70 -4.79
N TYR A 296 -5.64 2.45 -4.33
CA TYR A 296 -4.47 2.39 -5.19
C TYR A 296 -4.56 1.19 -6.14
N THR A 297 -4.75 -0.02 -5.61
CA THR A 297 -4.74 -1.27 -6.40
C THR A 297 -5.85 -1.31 -7.45
N ILE A 298 -7.08 -0.94 -7.08
CA ILE A 298 -8.22 -0.90 -8.01
C ILE A 298 -7.95 0.13 -9.11
N ARG A 299 -7.40 1.31 -8.76
CA ARG A 299 -7.14 2.36 -9.75
C ARG A 299 -5.96 2.01 -10.66
N ALA A 300 -4.90 1.43 -10.10
CA ALA A 300 -3.74 0.95 -10.83
C ALA A 300 -4.11 -0.16 -11.82
N ALA A 301 -4.90 -1.15 -11.38
CA ALA A 301 -5.36 -2.25 -12.22
C ALA A 301 -6.26 -1.79 -13.38
N ARG A 302 -7.03 -0.72 -13.18
CA ARG A 302 -7.84 -0.10 -14.25
C ARG A 302 -7.03 0.74 -15.24
N ALA A 303 -5.85 1.21 -14.84
CA ALA A 303 -4.98 2.04 -15.66
C ALA A 303 -3.92 1.22 -16.41
N ALA A 304 -3.71 -0.03 -16.00
CA ALA A 304 -2.84 -0.96 -16.72
C ALA A 304 -3.39 -1.20 -18.13
N PRO A 305 -2.55 -1.15 -19.19
CA PRO A 305 -2.96 -1.58 -20.52
C PRO A 305 -3.50 -3.00 -20.43
N ALA A 306 -4.67 -3.25 -21.03
CA ALA A 306 -5.21 -4.60 -21.09
C ALA A 306 -4.15 -5.50 -21.73
N GLU A 307 -3.70 -6.51 -20.99
CA GLU A 307 -2.85 -7.56 -21.54
C GLU A 307 -3.68 -8.25 -22.62
N GLN A 308 -3.45 -7.88 -23.88
CA GLN A 308 -3.97 -8.62 -25.01
C GLN A 308 -3.33 -9.99 -24.90
N VAL A 309 -4.07 -10.94 -24.33
CA VAL A 309 -3.79 -12.35 -24.48
C VAL A 309 -3.82 -12.60 -25.98
N ALA A 310 -2.64 -12.55 -26.61
CA ALA A 310 -2.45 -13.01 -27.95
C ALA A 310 -2.82 -14.49 -27.94
N LEU A 311 -4.05 -14.79 -28.35
CA LEU A 311 -4.45 -16.12 -28.77
C LEU A 311 -3.40 -16.54 -29.81
N ALA A 312 -2.51 -17.45 -29.41
CA ALA A 312 -1.57 -18.07 -30.32
C ALA A 312 -2.38 -18.60 -31.51
N ALA A 313 -2.04 -18.14 -32.71
CA ALA A 313 -2.67 -18.64 -33.92
C ALA A 313 -2.48 -20.16 -33.95
N THR A 314 -3.59 -20.89 -33.97
CA THR A 314 -3.59 -22.33 -34.24
C THR A 314 -2.93 -22.54 -35.60
N PRO A 315 -1.84 -23.32 -35.70
CA PRO A 315 -1.30 -23.68 -37.00
C PRO A 315 -2.35 -24.50 -37.76
N VAL A 316 -2.56 -24.12 -39.02
CA VAL A 316 -3.42 -24.78 -40.01
C VAL A 316 -2.79 -26.08 -40.46
#